data_AF-A0A271LT06-F1
#
_entry.id   AF-A0A271LT06-F1
#
_cell.length_a   1.000
_cell.length_b   1.000
_cell.length_c   1.000
_cell.angle_alpha   90.00
_cell.angle_beta   90.00
_cell.angle_gamma   90.00
#
_symmetry.space_group_name_H-M   'P 1'
#
loop_
_entity.id
_entity.type
_entity.pdbx_description
1 polymer ?
#
loop_
_entity_poly.entity_id
_entity_poly.type
_entity_poly.pdbx_seq_one_letter_code
_entity_poly.pdbx_strand_id
1 'polypeptide(L)'
;MGSIGIAIPGGKLWLADEDGRPIEKNGEPGELIYRGPNVMMGYAHRRTDLARTHEVTDLRTGDIAKRDDRGFYSIVGRRKRMSKIAGLRLSHDAIEKALEEAGIAAAVVGDDERILAMVTTPNVDDNEALEVLMAATGLPRPHLEVGRATSLRKLASGKIDYASLQARLRAPRQQMAMDVLDAFRNAFYPRQVGPSDTFEKLGGDSLLYVQLSLTLERELGSLPEGWETMPLGDLARTPERRNHSRSIDSQLILRAAAILLVVIHHGTLWPIPGGAATLVMLVGFSLARFQRQRLFAGDTLAVLRPLAANLALYAPIVAGFSLARGEVLWPSVFLVGNLGFTAPPHMMPYLYWFVEAYAQTILLWVILFSIPQARRIAHAMPLVSGIFVLAIAVAAKFLTPLVWYIGGPQIFTLPDVFYLAVLGWCLYFLDTPLKRKTCFAVTAILCLMLAWWGGNWTGSWVKFMLVLGAAYVLLFIPRIPLPGWAARLILPVSAASYHIYLFHRVFPDWLLPQLGLGTQQPADAAAAISIGLASGLAVFWLQKQVFGWLAYRRGSRLGWRSHVVGGPLEAAE
;
A
#
# COMPACT_ATOMS: atom_id res chain seq x y z
N MET A 1 4.15 -26.22 28.19
CA MET A 1 3.56 -27.06 27.12
C MET A 1 3.59 -28.50 27.60
N GLY A 2 2.46 -29.21 27.54
CA GLY A 2 2.41 -30.62 27.90
C GLY A 2 2.99 -31.47 26.78
N SER A 3 4.09 -32.16 27.05
CA SER A 3 4.61 -33.22 26.19
C SER A 3 3.77 -34.48 26.39
N ILE A 4 3.46 -35.20 25.32
CA ILE A 4 2.82 -36.53 25.39
C ILE A 4 3.84 -37.65 25.65
N GLY A 5 5.13 -37.31 25.73
CA GLY A 5 6.18 -38.26 26.04
C GLY A 5 6.72 -38.98 24.80
N ILE A 6 7.05 -40.25 25.00
CA ILE A 6 7.56 -41.18 23.99
C ILE A 6 6.57 -42.34 23.80
N ALA A 7 6.82 -43.21 22.82
CA ALA A 7 5.99 -44.41 22.63
C ALA A 7 6.05 -45.34 23.86
N ILE A 8 4.95 -46.03 24.14
CA ILE A 8 4.92 -47.10 25.14
C ILE A 8 5.80 -48.29 24.69
N PRO A 9 6.24 -49.17 25.61
CA PRO A 9 7.02 -50.36 25.25
C PRO A 9 6.36 -51.21 24.16
N GLY A 10 7.12 -51.60 23.14
CA GLY A 10 6.63 -52.33 21.97
C GLY A 10 5.94 -51.47 20.90
N GLY A 11 5.74 -50.18 21.17
CA GLY A 11 5.22 -49.20 20.22
C GLY A 11 6.32 -48.37 19.54
N LYS A 12 5.99 -47.79 18.39
CA LYS A 12 6.83 -46.81 17.66
C LYS A 12 6.00 -45.60 17.28
N LEU A 13 6.54 -44.41 17.50
CA LEU A 13 5.99 -43.13 17.05
C LEU A 13 6.93 -42.49 16.03
N TRP A 14 6.37 -41.90 14.99
CA TRP A 14 7.10 -41.03 14.07
C TRP A 14 6.18 -39.96 13.49
N LEU A 15 6.77 -38.93 12.90
CA LEU A 15 6.05 -37.88 12.18
C LEU A 15 6.14 -38.17 10.68
N ALA A 16 5.04 -37.94 9.96
CA ALA A 16 5.03 -37.97 8.51
C ALA A 16 4.58 -36.62 7.91
N ASP A 17 5.14 -36.27 6.77
CA ASP A 17 4.70 -35.14 5.96
C ASP A 17 3.39 -35.46 5.20
N GLU A 18 2.95 -34.54 4.34
CA GLU A 18 1.73 -34.72 3.54
C GLU A 18 1.81 -35.85 2.52
N ASP A 19 2.99 -36.06 1.96
CA ASP A 19 3.26 -37.13 0.99
C ASP A 19 3.43 -38.49 1.70
N GLY A 20 3.33 -38.51 3.04
CA GLY A 20 3.48 -39.69 3.89
C GLY A 20 4.94 -40.05 4.17
N ARG A 21 5.91 -39.19 3.84
CA ARG A 21 7.33 -39.43 4.09
C ARG A 21 7.67 -39.12 5.56
N PRO A 22 8.53 -39.93 6.21
CA PRO A 22 8.95 -39.67 7.57
C PRO A 22 9.71 -38.33 7.70
N ILE A 23 9.38 -37.55 8.74
CA ILE A 23 10.09 -36.33 9.10
C ILE A 23 11.16 -36.69 10.15
N GLU A 24 12.43 -36.54 9.78
CA GLU A 24 13.56 -36.84 10.67
C GLU A 24 14.02 -35.61 11.47
N LYS A 25 13.70 -34.40 11.00
CA LYS A 25 14.15 -33.15 11.59
C LYS A 25 13.33 -32.80 12.84
N ASN A 26 14.01 -32.45 13.93
CA ASN A 26 13.34 -32.00 15.15
C ASN A 26 12.69 -30.61 14.97
N GLY A 27 11.60 -30.36 15.70
CA GLY A 27 10.83 -29.12 15.67
C GLY A 27 9.91 -28.95 14.45
N GLU A 28 10.03 -29.80 13.44
CA GLU A 28 9.17 -29.78 12.25
C GLU A 28 7.84 -30.49 12.53
N PRO A 29 6.69 -29.85 12.26
CA PRO A 29 5.38 -30.45 12.51
C PRO A 29 4.99 -31.45 11.42
N GLY A 30 4.50 -32.62 11.82
CA GLY A 30 3.96 -33.63 10.91
C GLY A 30 2.82 -34.43 11.55
N GLU A 31 2.15 -35.27 10.76
CA GLU A 31 1.14 -36.17 11.28
C GLU A 31 1.81 -37.25 12.15
N LEU A 32 1.31 -37.40 13.38
CA LEU A 32 1.79 -38.42 14.31
C LEU A 32 1.24 -39.79 13.89
N ILE A 33 2.14 -40.73 13.64
CA ILE A 33 1.81 -42.11 13.30
C ILE A 33 2.28 -43.01 14.43
N TYR A 34 1.43 -43.95 14.82
CA TYR A 34 1.72 -44.95 15.84
C TYR A 34 1.63 -46.36 15.25
N ARG A 35 2.63 -47.19 15.57
CA ARG A 35 2.64 -48.63 15.31
C ARG A 35 2.82 -49.37 16.62
N GLY A 36 2.06 -50.44 16.85
CA GLY A 36 2.23 -51.30 18.02
C GLY A 36 1.22 -52.44 18.02
N PRO A 37 1.42 -53.47 18.87
CA PRO A 37 0.51 -54.62 18.97
C PRO A 37 -0.89 -54.26 19.47
N ASN A 38 -1.04 -53.07 20.07
CA ASN A 38 -2.29 -52.51 20.58
C ASN A 38 -3.06 -51.65 19.54
N VAL A 39 -2.60 -51.59 18.28
CA VAL A 39 -3.38 -50.96 17.21
C VAL A 39 -4.62 -51.82 16.91
N MET A 40 -5.76 -51.17 16.71
CA MET A 40 -7.02 -51.85 16.41
C MET A 40 -6.93 -52.66 15.11
N MET A 41 -7.67 -53.76 15.01
CA MET A 41 -7.67 -54.62 13.82
C MET A 41 -8.23 -53.92 12.57
N GLY A 42 -9.14 -52.96 12.73
CA GLY A 42 -9.85 -52.27 11.65
C GLY A 42 -11.16 -51.65 12.16
N TYR A 43 -11.91 -51.02 11.26
CA TYR A 43 -13.23 -50.47 11.58
C TYR A 43 -14.33 -51.45 11.19
N ALA A 44 -15.19 -51.82 12.14
CA ALA A 44 -16.38 -52.63 11.88
C ALA A 44 -17.60 -51.73 11.70
N HIS A 45 -18.24 -51.79 10.53
CA HIS A 45 -19.48 -51.09 10.23
C HIS A 45 -20.68 -52.04 10.14
N ARG A 46 -20.42 -53.34 9.93
CA ARG A 46 -21.40 -54.42 9.90
C ARG A 46 -20.86 -55.62 10.67
N ARG A 47 -21.75 -56.51 11.12
CA ARG A 47 -21.38 -57.70 11.90
C ARG A 47 -20.36 -58.60 11.20
N THR A 48 -20.43 -58.71 9.88
CA THR A 48 -19.49 -59.50 9.06
C THR A 48 -18.06 -58.98 9.13
N ASP A 49 -17.86 -57.70 9.46
CA ASP A 49 -16.54 -57.08 9.51
C ASP A 49 -15.71 -57.59 10.71
N LEU A 50 -16.35 -58.16 11.74
CA LEU A 50 -15.67 -58.75 12.90
C LEU A 50 -14.88 -60.02 12.56
N ALA A 51 -15.17 -60.66 11.42
CA ALA A 51 -14.44 -61.83 10.94
C ALA A 51 -13.21 -61.46 10.11
N ARG A 52 -12.96 -60.16 9.86
CA ARG A 52 -11.82 -59.69 9.08
C ARG A 52 -10.52 -59.83 9.87
N THR A 53 -9.43 -60.07 9.16
CA THR A 53 -8.07 -60.13 9.73
C THR A 53 -7.56 -58.72 10.05
N HIS A 54 -6.38 -58.62 10.67
CA HIS A 54 -5.77 -57.34 11.03
C HIS A 54 -5.46 -56.51 9.76
N GLU A 55 -6.19 -55.42 9.53
CA GLU A 55 -6.09 -54.55 8.35
C GLU A 55 -5.24 -53.29 8.60
N VAL A 56 -5.14 -52.84 9.85
CA VAL A 56 -4.46 -51.60 10.22
C VAL A 56 -3.21 -51.89 11.04
N THR A 57 -2.04 -51.71 10.43
CA THR A 57 -0.74 -51.88 11.11
C THR A 57 -0.17 -50.55 11.62
N ASP A 58 -0.39 -49.48 10.86
CA ASP A 58 0.03 -48.11 11.19
C ASP A 58 -1.19 -47.23 11.42
N LEU A 59 -1.36 -46.79 12.67
CA LEU A 59 -2.41 -45.86 13.02
C LEU A 59 -1.96 -44.42 12.71
N ARG A 60 -2.49 -43.88 11.62
CA ARG A 60 -2.48 -42.43 11.37
C ARG A 60 -3.44 -41.76 12.35
N THR A 61 -2.90 -41.15 13.40
CA THR A 61 -3.70 -40.60 14.50
C THR A 61 -4.56 -39.41 14.07
N GLY A 62 -4.14 -38.72 13.00
CA GLY A 62 -4.72 -37.45 12.58
C GLY A 62 -4.30 -36.26 13.46
N ASP A 63 -3.50 -36.49 14.50
CA ASP A 63 -2.90 -35.43 15.30
C ASP A 63 -1.62 -34.94 14.63
N ILE A 64 -1.39 -33.62 14.64
CA ILE A 64 -0.14 -33.01 14.20
C ILE A 64 0.72 -32.79 15.44
N ALA A 65 1.94 -33.30 15.41
CA ALA A 65 2.87 -33.19 16.52
C ALA A 65 4.24 -32.68 16.05
N LYS A 66 5.03 -32.19 17.01
CA LYS A 66 6.45 -31.88 16.85
C LYS A 66 7.26 -32.75 17.79
N ARG A 67 8.46 -33.15 17.35
CA ARG A 67 9.44 -33.86 18.17
C ARG A 67 10.52 -32.89 18.63
N ASP A 68 10.82 -32.86 19.92
CA ASP A 68 11.93 -32.07 20.47
C ASP A 68 13.28 -32.80 20.38
N ASP A 69 14.37 -32.13 20.74
CA ASP A 69 15.72 -32.71 20.68
C ASP A 69 15.96 -33.85 21.67
N ARG A 70 15.07 -34.03 22.64
CA ARG A 70 15.09 -35.14 23.59
C ARG A 70 14.21 -36.31 23.14
N GLY A 71 13.61 -36.22 21.96
CA GLY A 71 12.75 -37.25 21.38
C GLY A 71 11.31 -37.23 21.88
N PHE A 72 10.92 -36.20 22.65
CA PHE A 72 9.56 -36.06 23.17
C PHE A 72 8.63 -35.45 22.14
N TYR A 73 7.41 -35.99 22.05
CA TYR A 73 6.38 -35.50 21.16
C TYR A 73 5.45 -34.52 21.87
N SER A 74 5.07 -33.44 21.18
CA SER A 74 4.05 -32.49 21.63
C SER A 74 3.01 -32.31 20.54
N ILE A 75 1.73 -32.50 20.86
CA ILE A 75 0.62 -32.28 19.93
C ILE A 75 0.44 -30.77 19.75
N VAL A 76 0.43 -30.33 18.49
CA VAL A 76 0.29 -28.92 18.09
C VAL A 76 -0.97 -28.64 17.27
N GLY A 77 -1.75 -29.67 16.97
CA GLY A 77 -3.09 -29.53 16.38
C GLY A 77 -3.61 -30.84 15.79
N ARG A 78 -4.65 -30.74 14.96
CA ARG A 78 -5.22 -31.87 14.21
C ARG A 78 -5.28 -31.62 12.71
N ARG A 79 -5.00 -32.66 11.92
CA ARG A 79 -5.02 -32.62 10.45
C ARG A 79 -6.36 -32.16 9.87
N LYS A 80 -7.47 -32.52 10.52
CA LYS A 80 -8.83 -32.12 10.12
C LYS A 80 -9.25 -30.73 10.63
N ARG A 81 -8.44 -30.09 11.48
CA ARG A 81 -8.67 -28.77 12.08
C ARG A 81 -7.56 -27.79 11.68
N MET A 82 -7.27 -27.77 10.39
CA MET A 82 -6.28 -26.90 9.79
C MET A 82 -6.85 -26.19 8.57
N SER A 83 -6.50 -24.92 8.42
CA SER A 83 -6.77 -24.11 7.23
C SER A 83 -5.47 -23.81 6.49
N LYS A 84 -5.55 -23.73 5.15
CA LYS A 84 -4.43 -23.30 4.30
C LYS A 84 -4.80 -22.00 3.60
N ILE A 85 -4.38 -20.88 4.18
CA ILE A 85 -4.73 -19.54 3.69
C ILE A 85 -3.44 -18.80 3.34
N ALA A 86 -3.37 -18.22 2.14
CA ALA A 86 -2.18 -17.49 1.66
C ALA A 86 -0.86 -18.30 1.77
N GLY A 87 -0.93 -19.62 1.60
CA GLY A 87 0.22 -20.52 1.73
C GLY A 87 0.61 -20.88 3.17
N LEU A 88 -0.05 -20.32 4.19
CA LEU A 88 0.16 -20.63 5.60
C LEU A 88 -0.70 -21.80 6.05
N ARG A 89 -0.12 -22.71 6.85
CA ARG A 89 -0.87 -23.73 7.57
C ARG A 89 -1.24 -23.25 8.96
N LEU A 90 -2.52 -23.15 9.22
CA LEU A 90 -3.06 -22.60 10.45
C LEU A 90 -3.80 -23.67 11.23
N SER A 91 -3.27 -24.01 12.42
CA SER A 91 -3.90 -24.93 13.37
C SER A 91 -5.00 -24.21 14.13
N HIS A 92 -6.25 -24.64 13.99
CA HIS A 92 -7.36 -24.03 14.71
C HIS A 92 -7.19 -24.17 16.23
N ASP A 93 -6.68 -25.32 16.68
CA ASP A 93 -6.39 -25.58 18.10
C ASP A 93 -5.33 -24.60 18.66
N ALA A 94 -4.32 -24.24 17.86
CA ALA A 94 -3.29 -23.28 18.27
C ALA A 94 -3.84 -21.85 18.38
N ILE A 95 -4.77 -21.49 17.48
CA ILE A 95 -5.44 -20.19 17.50
C ILE A 95 -6.39 -20.09 18.72
N GLU A 96 -7.18 -21.15 18.97
CA GLU A 96 -8.03 -21.23 20.17
C GLU A 96 -7.21 -21.06 21.44
N LYS A 97 -6.05 -21.74 21.52
CA LYS A 97 -5.15 -21.62 22.65
C LYS A 97 -4.58 -20.21 22.82
N ALA A 98 -4.20 -19.54 21.72
CA ALA A 98 -3.71 -18.17 21.80
C ALA A 98 -4.79 -17.18 22.29
N LEU A 99 -6.04 -17.40 21.87
CA LEU A 99 -7.19 -16.65 22.39
C LEU A 99 -7.41 -16.94 23.88
N GLU A 100 -7.33 -18.21 24.30
CA GLU A 100 -7.45 -18.62 25.69
C GLU A 100 -6.35 -18.01 26.58
N GLU A 101 -5.10 -18.01 26.12
CA GLU A 101 -3.97 -17.36 26.80
C GLU A 101 -4.15 -15.84 26.94
N ALA A 102 -4.94 -15.22 26.06
CA ALA A 102 -5.35 -13.82 26.15
C ALA A 102 -6.64 -13.61 26.98
N GLY A 103 -7.20 -14.64 27.62
CA GLY A 103 -8.43 -14.57 28.40
C GLY A 103 -9.73 -14.62 27.57
N ILE A 104 -9.63 -14.94 26.28
CA ILE A 104 -10.74 -14.95 25.33
C ILE A 104 -11.12 -16.41 25.02
N ALA A 105 -12.21 -16.88 25.61
CA ALA A 105 -12.78 -18.18 25.30
C ALA A 105 -13.46 -18.12 23.92
N ALA A 106 -12.95 -18.92 22.98
CA ALA A 106 -13.47 -18.96 21.61
C ALA A 106 -13.35 -20.36 20.98
N ALA A 107 -14.18 -20.62 19.98
CA ALA A 107 -14.02 -21.75 19.08
C ALA A 107 -13.68 -21.28 17.66
N VAL A 108 -12.72 -21.94 17.03
CA VAL A 108 -12.14 -21.54 15.74
C VAL A 108 -12.43 -22.57 14.66
N VAL A 109 -12.91 -22.09 13.53
CA VAL A 109 -13.07 -22.82 12.27
C VAL A 109 -12.49 -22.01 11.12
N GLY A 110 -12.25 -22.64 9.97
CA GLY A 110 -11.73 -21.94 8.80
C GLY A 110 -11.89 -22.74 7.52
N ASP A 111 -11.65 -22.07 6.41
CA ASP A 111 -11.60 -22.62 5.05
C ASP A 111 -10.30 -22.16 4.34
N ASP A 112 -10.27 -22.21 3.01
CA ASP A 112 -9.11 -21.78 2.22
C ASP A 112 -9.02 -20.25 2.05
N GLU A 113 -10.05 -19.52 2.47
CA GLU A 113 -10.13 -18.06 2.33
C GLU A 113 -10.04 -17.33 3.68
N ARG A 114 -10.59 -17.87 4.76
CA ARG A 114 -10.69 -17.15 6.05
C ARG A 114 -10.79 -18.06 7.29
N ILE A 115 -10.50 -17.46 8.44
CA ILE A 115 -10.69 -18.00 9.80
C ILE A 115 -11.86 -17.28 10.45
N LEU A 116 -12.74 -18.02 11.12
CA LEU A 116 -13.80 -17.51 12.00
C LEU A 116 -13.53 -17.95 13.44
N ALA A 117 -13.45 -17.00 14.37
CA ALA A 117 -13.46 -17.25 15.79
C ALA A 117 -14.80 -16.85 16.41
N MET A 118 -15.48 -17.80 17.04
CA MET A 118 -16.71 -17.56 17.79
C MET A 118 -16.38 -17.37 19.27
N VAL A 119 -16.40 -16.11 19.71
CA VAL A 119 -16.09 -15.70 21.09
C VAL A 119 -17.30 -15.90 21.99
N THR A 120 -17.05 -16.48 23.16
CA THR A 120 -18.06 -16.69 24.22
C THR A 120 -17.83 -15.85 25.46
N THR A 121 -16.64 -15.26 25.64
CA THR A 121 -16.37 -14.38 26.79
C THR A 121 -17.25 -13.12 26.72
N PRO A 122 -18.02 -12.80 27.77
CA PRO A 122 -18.78 -11.55 27.83
C PRO A 122 -17.85 -10.33 27.87
N ASN A 123 -18.29 -9.20 27.31
CA ASN A 123 -17.62 -7.88 27.40
C ASN A 123 -16.21 -7.76 26.79
N VAL A 124 -15.75 -8.73 25.99
CA VAL A 124 -14.53 -8.57 25.17
C VAL A 124 -14.87 -7.73 23.94
N ASP A 125 -14.00 -6.80 23.56
CA ASP A 125 -14.14 -6.03 22.30
C ASP A 125 -13.82 -6.95 21.10
N ASP A 126 -14.61 -6.86 20.03
CA ASP A 126 -14.35 -7.63 18.81
C ASP A 126 -12.99 -7.23 18.21
N ASN A 127 -12.55 -5.98 18.40
CA ASN A 127 -11.21 -5.55 17.98
C ASN A 127 -10.10 -6.22 18.78
N GLU A 128 -10.29 -6.46 20.07
CA GLU A 128 -9.31 -7.12 20.92
C GLU A 128 -9.11 -8.58 20.49
N ALA A 129 -10.22 -9.31 20.29
CA ALA A 129 -10.16 -10.66 19.75
C ALA A 129 -9.55 -10.70 18.34
N LEU A 130 -9.84 -9.70 17.50
CA LEU A 130 -9.27 -9.59 16.17
C LEU A 130 -7.76 -9.32 16.19
N GLU A 131 -7.27 -8.50 17.10
CA GLU A 131 -5.82 -8.27 17.29
C GLU A 131 -5.10 -9.56 17.69
N VAL A 132 -5.68 -10.34 18.60
CA VAL A 132 -5.13 -11.65 18.99
C VAL A 132 -5.14 -12.62 17.81
N LEU A 133 -6.22 -12.66 17.02
CA LEU A 133 -6.28 -13.47 15.80
C LEU A 133 -5.22 -13.08 14.78
N MET A 134 -5.04 -11.77 14.54
CA MET A 134 -4.02 -11.26 13.62
C MET A 134 -2.62 -11.64 14.11
N ALA A 135 -2.37 -11.55 15.42
CA ALA A 135 -1.10 -11.94 16.01
C ALA A 135 -0.85 -13.46 15.92
N ALA A 136 -1.86 -14.28 16.22
CA ALA A 136 -1.76 -15.73 16.26
C ALA A 136 -1.69 -16.38 14.86
N THR A 137 -2.46 -15.86 13.90
CA THR A 137 -2.54 -16.41 12.54
C THR A 137 -1.54 -15.76 11.59
N GLY A 138 -1.23 -14.48 11.82
CA GLY A 138 -0.50 -13.70 10.86
C GLY A 138 -1.30 -13.24 9.64
N LEU A 139 -2.59 -13.55 9.57
CA LEU A 139 -3.40 -13.14 8.43
C LEU A 139 -3.84 -11.67 8.57
N PRO A 140 -3.92 -10.93 7.45
CA PRO A 140 -4.56 -9.63 7.48
C PRO A 140 -6.08 -9.78 7.66
N ARG A 141 -6.72 -8.76 8.23
CA ARG A 141 -8.16 -8.74 8.57
C ARG A 141 -9.13 -9.30 7.52
N PRO A 142 -8.96 -9.14 6.20
CA PRO A 142 -9.91 -9.69 5.22
C PRO A 142 -10.14 -11.20 5.35
N HIS A 143 -9.14 -11.94 5.85
CA HIS A 143 -9.18 -13.38 6.08
C HIS A 143 -9.58 -13.74 7.52
N LEU A 144 -9.97 -12.78 8.35
CA LEU A 144 -10.29 -13.00 9.76
C LEU A 144 -11.71 -12.49 10.05
N GLU A 145 -12.45 -13.28 10.81
CA GLU A 145 -13.80 -12.96 11.23
C GLU A 145 -13.97 -13.31 12.71
N VAL A 146 -14.59 -12.38 13.45
CA VAL A 146 -14.95 -12.57 14.85
C VAL A 146 -16.47 -12.57 14.92
N GLY A 147 -17.03 -13.62 15.51
CA GLY A 147 -18.46 -13.72 15.80
C GLY A 147 -18.71 -13.94 17.28
N ARG A 148 -19.92 -13.60 17.76
CA ARG A 148 -20.31 -13.79 19.17
C ARG A 148 -21.31 -14.91 19.34
N ALA A 149 -21.15 -15.68 20.41
CA ALA A 149 -22.13 -16.66 20.87
C ALA A 149 -22.24 -16.62 22.40
N THR A 150 -23.45 -16.63 22.93
CA THR A 150 -23.68 -16.77 24.39
C THR A 150 -23.25 -18.14 24.90
N SER A 151 -23.37 -19.17 24.06
CA SER A 151 -22.80 -20.49 24.32
C SER A 151 -22.56 -21.22 23.00
N LEU A 152 -21.55 -22.09 22.98
CA LEU A 152 -21.27 -22.95 21.83
C LEU A 152 -22.10 -24.22 21.93
N ARG A 153 -22.71 -24.63 20.81
CA ARG A 153 -23.44 -25.88 20.72
C ARG A 153 -22.50 -27.06 20.98
N LYS A 154 -22.95 -28.01 21.78
CA LYS A 154 -22.21 -29.23 22.12
C LYS A 154 -22.91 -30.47 21.54
N LEU A 155 -22.13 -31.47 21.17
CA LEU A 155 -22.59 -32.82 20.82
C LEU A 155 -23.08 -33.56 22.08
N ALA A 156 -23.77 -34.69 21.89
CA ALA A 156 -24.20 -35.56 22.99
C ALA A 156 -23.04 -36.06 23.88
N SER A 157 -21.81 -36.04 23.35
CA SER A 157 -20.57 -36.36 24.08
C SER A 157 -20.00 -35.21 24.92
N GLY A 158 -20.65 -34.04 24.93
CA GLY A 158 -20.19 -32.83 25.63
C GLY A 158 -19.13 -32.00 24.89
N LYS A 159 -18.66 -32.45 23.71
CA LYS A 159 -17.68 -31.74 22.87
C LYS A 159 -18.34 -30.65 22.02
N ILE A 160 -17.61 -29.60 21.67
CA ILE A 160 -18.09 -28.52 20.78
C ILE A 160 -18.48 -29.11 19.40
N ASP A 161 -19.64 -28.72 18.89
CA ASP A 161 -20.16 -29.08 17.56
C ASP A 161 -19.52 -28.18 16.48
N TYR A 162 -18.25 -28.44 16.16
CA TYR A 162 -17.52 -27.71 15.11
C TYR A 162 -18.16 -27.83 13.72
N ALA A 163 -18.97 -28.87 13.46
CA ALA A 163 -19.67 -29.00 12.19
C ALA A 163 -20.73 -27.91 12.02
N SER A 164 -21.45 -27.57 13.10
CA SER A 164 -22.39 -26.44 13.10
C SER A 164 -21.70 -25.10 12.86
N LEU A 165 -20.50 -24.90 13.42
CA LEU A 165 -19.70 -23.69 13.21
C LEU A 165 -19.18 -23.60 11.76
N GLN A 166 -18.74 -24.72 11.19
CA GLN A 166 -18.31 -24.78 9.80
C GLN A 166 -19.46 -24.46 8.83
N ALA A 167 -20.69 -24.87 9.15
CA ALA A 167 -21.87 -24.50 8.37
C ALA A 167 -22.13 -22.98 8.40
N ARG A 168 -21.89 -22.33 9.54
CA ARG A 168 -21.99 -20.87 9.68
C ARG A 168 -20.91 -20.13 8.88
N LEU A 169 -19.69 -20.67 8.85
CA LEU A 169 -18.61 -20.14 8.00
C LEU A 169 -18.95 -20.22 6.50
N ARG A 170 -19.64 -21.29 6.08
CA ARG A 170 -20.07 -21.48 4.68
C ARG A 170 -21.28 -20.62 4.28
N ALA A 171 -21.99 -20.04 5.25
CA ALA A 171 -23.06 -19.12 4.94
C ALA A 171 -22.48 -17.87 4.24
N PRO A 172 -23.20 -17.28 3.25
CA PRO A 172 -22.77 -16.05 2.61
C PRO A 172 -22.47 -15.00 3.66
N ARG A 173 -21.28 -14.39 3.56
CA ARG A 173 -20.86 -13.30 4.45
C ARG A 173 -21.95 -12.23 4.43
N GLN A 174 -22.68 -12.06 5.53
CA GLN A 174 -23.29 -10.76 5.79
C GLN A 174 -22.11 -9.82 5.89
N GLN A 175 -21.89 -8.99 4.86
CA GLN A 175 -20.84 -7.98 4.86
C GLN A 175 -21.10 -7.08 6.06
N MET A 176 -20.40 -7.34 7.18
CA MET A 176 -20.18 -6.32 8.19
C MET A 176 -19.45 -5.20 7.45
N ALA A 177 -20.14 -4.06 7.33
CA ALA A 177 -19.58 -2.83 6.82
C ALA A 177 -18.22 -2.61 7.50
N MET A 178 -17.21 -2.33 6.69
CA MET A 178 -15.89 -2.04 7.23
C MET A 178 -16.01 -0.64 7.85
N ASP A 179 -15.86 -0.52 9.17
CA ASP A 179 -15.93 0.80 9.80
C ASP A 179 -14.82 1.69 9.21
N VAL A 180 -15.09 2.99 9.11
CA VAL A 180 -14.13 4.00 8.65
C VAL A 180 -12.81 3.86 9.42
N LEU A 181 -12.87 3.63 10.73
CA LEU A 181 -11.69 3.43 11.56
C LEU A 181 -10.85 2.24 11.12
N ASP A 182 -11.50 1.17 10.66
CA ASP A 182 -10.87 -0.07 10.24
C ASP A 182 -10.16 0.08 8.91
N ALA A 183 -10.75 0.83 7.97
CA ALA A 183 -10.11 1.17 6.71
C ALA A 183 -8.78 1.93 6.97
N PHE A 184 -8.78 2.87 7.92
CA PHE A 184 -7.58 3.64 8.26
C PHE A 184 -6.53 2.80 9.02
N ARG A 185 -6.94 1.99 10.00
CA ARG A 185 -6.03 1.06 10.70
C ARG A 185 -5.31 0.15 9.72
N ASN A 186 -6.01 -0.36 8.72
CA ASN A 186 -5.42 -1.18 7.66
C ASN A 186 -4.44 -0.40 6.77
N ALA A 187 -4.78 0.85 6.42
CA ALA A 187 -3.96 1.67 5.53
C ALA A 187 -2.68 2.22 6.20
N PHE A 188 -2.74 2.51 7.50
CA PHE A 188 -1.64 3.12 8.25
C PHE A 188 -0.87 2.15 9.15
N TYR A 189 -1.19 0.85 9.10
CA TYR A 189 -0.47 -0.18 9.86
C TYR A 189 1.07 -0.10 9.64
N PRO A 190 1.90 -0.25 10.69
CA PRO A 190 1.60 -0.64 12.08
C PRO A 190 1.31 0.54 13.02
N ARG A 191 1.03 1.73 12.48
CA ARG A 191 0.76 2.92 13.32
C ARG A 191 -0.58 2.73 14.05
N GLN A 192 -0.61 3.04 15.34
CA GLN A 192 -1.88 3.11 16.07
C GLN A 192 -2.73 4.26 15.50
N VAL A 193 -4.00 3.97 15.25
CA VAL A 193 -4.99 4.90 14.69
C VAL A 193 -6.17 4.98 15.64
N GLY A 194 -6.43 6.18 16.15
CA GLY A 194 -7.55 6.49 17.05
C GLY A 194 -8.64 7.34 16.40
N PRO A 195 -9.81 7.48 17.05
CA PRO A 195 -10.94 8.26 16.55
C PRO A 195 -10.68 9.78 16.47
N SER A 196 -9.71 10.30 17.20
CA SER A 196 -9.29 11.71 17.15
C SER A 196 -8.21 12.00 16.12
N ASP A 197 -7.69 10.98 15.43
CA ASP A 197 -6.71 11.18 14.37
C ASP A 197 -7.36 11.71 13.09
N THR A 198 -6.52 12.26 12.21
CA THR A 198 -6.91 12.72 10.87
C THR A 198 -5.98 12.09 9.84
N PHE A 199 -6.42 11.98 8.60
CA PHE A 199 -5.57 11.46 7.51
C PHE A 199 -4.26 12.26 7.38
N GLU A 200 -4.33 13.59 7.48
CA GLU A 200 -3.15 14.47 7.41
C GLU A 200 -2.18 14.20 8.58
N LYS A 201 -2.69 14.10 9.82
CA LYS A 201 -1.88 13.86 11.02
C LYS A 201 -1.20 12.48 10.99
N LEU A 202 -1.90 11.46 10.51
CA LEU A 202 -1.37 10.11 10.32
C LEU A 202 -0.28 10.05 9.23
N GLY A 203 -0.18 11.09 8.39
CA GLY A 203 0.80 11.17 7.32
C GLY A 203 0.36 10.58 6.02
N GLY A 204 -0.93 10.64 5.76
CA GLY A 204 -1.48 10.27 4.49
C GLY A 204 -0.75 10.99 3.37
N ASP A 205 -0.38 10.24 2.34
CA ASP A 205 0.12 10.78 1.10
C ASP A 205 -0.95 10.64 0.02
N SER A 206 -0.67 11.16 -1.16
CA SER A 206 -1.64 11.08 -2.25
C SER A 206 -1.95 9.65 -2.73
N LEU A 207 -1.08 8.67 -2.45
CA LEU A 207 -1.32 7.27 -2.80
C LEU A 207 -2.35 6.66 -1.84
N LEU A 208 -2.10 6.80 -0.54
CA LEU A 208 -3.01 6.39 0.52
C LEU A 208 -4.34 7.12 0.43
N TYR A 209 -4.33 8.39 -0.02
CA TYR A 209 -5.54 9.18 -0.21
C TYR A 209 -6.47 8.53 -1.23
N VAL A 210 -5.96 8.11 -2.39
CA VAL A 210 -6.76 7.42 -3.41
C VAL A 210 -7.30 6.08 -2.89
N GLN A 211 -6.46 5.32 -2.20
CA GLN A 211 -6.84 4.01 -1.69
C GLN A 211 -7.93 4.11 -0.62
N LEU A 212 -7.76 5.03 0.32
CA LEU A 212 -8.74 5.27 1.38
C LEU A 212 -9.97 5.94 0.82
N SER A 213 -9.86 6.91 -0.10
CA SER A 213 -11.03 7.56 -0.68
C SER A 213 -11.94 6.53 -1.35
N LEU A 214 -11.36 5.60 -2.10
CA LEU A 214 -12.09 4.48 -2.71
C LEU A 214 -12.79 3.56 -1.72
N THR A 215 -12.14 3.31 -0.58
CA THR A 215 -12.67 2.41 0.45
C THR A 215 -13.79 3.12 1.20
N LEU A 216 -13.55 4.34 1.65
CA LEU A 216 -14.50 5.18 2.37
C LEU A 216 -15.71 5.58 1.53
N GLU A 217 -15.57 5.84 0.22
CA GLU A 217 -16.72 6.07 -0.66
C GLU A 217 -17.61 4.83 -0.80
N ARG A 218 -17.04 3.62 -0.72
CA ARG A 218 -17.86 2.39 -0.74
C ARG A 218 -18.68 2.25 0.54
N GLU A 219 -18.12 2.64 1.68
CA GLU A 219 -18.76 2.49 2.99
C GLU A 219 -19.69 3.68 3.33
N LEU A 220 -19.35 4.91 2.94
CA LEU A 220 -20.12 6.13 3.27
C LEU A 220 -21.06 6.60 2.14
N GLY A 221 -20.94 6.01 0.96
CA GLY A 221 -21.64 6.42 -0.27
C GLY A 221 -21.09 7.70 -0.91
N SER A 222 -20.91 8.76 -0.12
CA SER A 222 -20.25 10.00 -0.54
C SER A 222 -19.30 10.52 0.54
N LEU A 223 -18.07 10.83 0.15
CA LEU A 223 -17.06 11.37 1.07
C LEU A 223 -17.28 12.89 1.28
N PRO A 224 -17.31 13.41 2.53
CA PRO A 224 -17.37 14.85 2.77
C PRO A 224 -16.13 15.59 2.23
N GLU A 225 -16.29 16.89 1.93
CA GLU A 225 -15.18 17.74 1.49
C GLU A 225 -14.23 18.02 2.66
N GLY A 226 -12.91 17.94 2.43
CA GLY A 226 -11.91 18.12 3.49
C GLY A 226 -11.82 16.98 4.51
N TRP A 227 -12.34 15.78 4.19
CA TRP A 227 -12.28 14.60 5.08
C TRP A 227 -10.87 14.29 5.57
N GLU A 228 -9.83 14.67 4.81
CA GLU A 228 -8.44 14.46 5.17
C GLU A 228 -8.03 15.19 6.47
N THR A 229 -8.75 16.26 6.81
CA THR A 229 -8.54 17.06 8.03
C THR A 229 -9.59 16.77 9.11
N MET A 230 -10.58 15.94 8.82
CA MET A 230 -11.66 15.61 9.74
C MET A 230 -11.20 14.50 10.71
N PRO A 231 -11.54 14.59 12.01
CA PRO A 231 -11.34 13.50 12.95
C PRO A 231 -12.06 12.23 12.48
N LEU A 232 -11.41 11.07 12.58
CA LEU A 232 -11.99 9.80 12.08
C LEU A 232 -13.32 9.45 12.75
N GLY A 233 -13.50 9.80 14.03
CA GLY A 233 -14.75 9.60 14.76
C GLY A 233 -15.91 10.43 14.21
N ASP A 234 -15.63 11.62 13.68
CA ASP A 234 -16.64 12.48 13.04
C ASP A 234 -16.92 11.98 11.62
N LEU A 235 -15.88 11.54 10.91
CA LEU A 235 -16.02 10.94 9.58
C LEU A 235 -16.88 9.67 9.62
N ALA A 236 -16.69 8.82 10.64
CA ALA A 236 -17.50 7.61 10.86
C ALA A 236 -18.97 7.92 11.19
N ARG A 237 -19.27 9.10 11.74
CA ARG A 237 -20.63 9.55 12.06
C ARG A 237 -21.33 10.24 10.88
N THR A 238 -20.65 10.39 9.73
CA THR A 238 -21.23 11.03 8.55
C THR A 238 -22.32 10.12 7.97
N PRO A 239 -23.59 10.57 7.87
CA PRO A 239 -24.69 9.73 7.42
C PRO A 239 -24.49 9.30 5.96
N GLU A 240 -24.81 8.03 5.65
CA GLU A 240 -24.82 7.50 4.29
C GLU A 240 -25.67 8.39 3.38
N ARG A 241 -25.03 9.10 2.45
CA ARG A 241 -25.74 9.77 1.36
C ARG A 241 -25.70 8.87 0.14
N ARG A 242 -26.81 8.18 -0.12
CA ARG A 242 -27.04 7.40 -1.35
C ARG A 242 -27.15 8.33 -2.55
N ASN A 243 -26.03 8.82 -3.05
CA ASN A 243 -25.95 9.45 -4.36
C ASN A 243 -25.29 8.48 -5.34
N HIS A 244 -25.99 8.14 -6.43
CA HIS A 244 -25.52 7.18 -7.43
C HIS A 244 -24.34 7.68 -8.29
N SER A 245 -24.01 8.97 -8.21
CA SER A 245 -22.87 9.57 -8.90
C SER A 245 -21.68 9.69 -7.94
N ARG A 246 -20.59 8.98 -8.23
CA ARG A 246 -19.34 9.09 -7.45
C ARG A 246 -18.64 10.38 -7.86
N SER A 247 -18.52 11.32 -6.94
CA SER A 247 -17.74 12.54 -7.18
C SER A 247 -16.28 12.28 -6.82
N ILE A 248 -15.38 12.26 -7.81
CA ILE A 248 -13.96 12.05 -7.56
C ILE A 248 -13.27 13.41 -7.45
N ASP A 249 -12.28 13.49 -6.57
CA ASP A 249 -11.38 14.62 -6.45
C ASP A 249 -10.67 14.91 -7.78
N SER A 250 -10.79 16.14 -8.26
CA SER A 250 -10.25 16.55 -9.55
C SER A 250 -8.73 16.38 -9.65
N GLN A 251 -8.02 16.47 -8.53
CA GLN A 251 -6.58 16.22 -8.46
C GLN A 251 -6.22 14.81 -8.94
N LEU A 252 -7.06 13.81 -8.63
CA LEU A 252 -6.83 12.41 -9.01
C LEU A 252 -7.04 12.20 -10.50
N ILE A 253 -8.05 12.85 -11.06
CA ILE A 253 -8.34 12.81 -12.50
C ILE A 253 -7.24 13.51 -13.28
N LEU A 254 -6.84 14.71 -12.83
CA LEU A 254 -5.74 15.46 -13.44
C LEU A 254 -4.43 14.67 -13.40
N ARG A 255 -4.14 13.97 -12.30
CA ARG A 255 -2.97 13.11 -12.20
C ARG A 255 -3.02 11.95 -13.20
N ALA A 256 -4.15 11.25 -13.29
CA ALA A 256 -4.34 10.17 -14.24
C ALA A 256 -4.23 10.66 -15.69
N ALA A 257 -4.87 11.78 -16.02
CA ALA A 257 -4.77 12.40 -17.34
C ALA A 257 -3.33 12.82 -17.65
N ALA A 258 -2.64 13.46 -16.71
CA ALA A 258 -1.28 13.94 -16.88
C ALA A 258 -0.28 12.78 -17.11
N ILE A 259 -0.40 11.67 -16.37
CA ILE A 259 0.48 10.52 -16.62
C ILE A 259 0.16 9.84 -17.95
N LEU A 260 -1.11 9.74 -18.35
CA LEU A 260 -1.48 9.22 -19.68
C LEU A 260 -0.90 10.09 -20.80
N LEU A 261 -0.94 11.41 -20.66
CA LEU A 261 -0.31 12.33 -21.61
C LEU A 261 1.20 12.14 -21.69
N VAL A 262 1.89 11.86 -20.58
CA VAL A 262 3.32 11.51 -20.57
C VAL A 262 3.56 10.22 -21.36
N VAL A 263 2.78 9.17 -21.10
CA VAL A 263 2.93 7.88 -21.81
C VAL A 263 2.66 8.04 -23.30
N ILE A 264 1.61 8.78 -23.69
CA ILE A 264 1.29 9.06 -25.09
C ILE A 264 2.39 9.89 -25.76
N HIS A 265 2.89 10.92 -25.09
CA HIS A 265 3.96 11.76 -25.63
C HIS A 265 5.25 10.98 -25.91
N HIS A 266 5.55 9.96 -25.09
CA HIS A 266 6.73 9.10 -25.28
C HIS A 266 6.48 7.90 -26.19
N GLY A 267 5.23 7.45 -26.34
CA GLY A 267 4.84 6.36 -27.24
C GLY A 267 4.51 6.81 -28.66
N THR A 268 4.38 8.12 -28.90
CA THR A 268 4.03 8.71 -30.21
C THR A 268 4.97 9.84 -30.58
N LEU A 269 4.92 10.28 -31.84
CA LEU A 269 5.63 11.49 -32.30
C LEU A 269 4.88 12.79 -31.99
N TRP A 270 3.74 12.73 -31.28
CA TRP A 270 2.90 13.89 -31.03
C TRP A 270 3.49 14.75 -29.88
N PRO A 271 3.82 16.04 -30.10
CA PRO A 271 4.44 16.87 -29.06
C PRO A 271 3.39 17.37 -28.06
N ILE A 272 3.11 16.56 -27.04
CA ILE A 272 2.21 16.87 -25.92
C ILE A 272 2.98 16.98 -24.58
N PRO A 273 3.96 17.89 -24.45
CA PRO A 273 4.86 17.95 -23.28
C PRO A 273 4.19 18.45 -21.98
N GLY A 274 2.89 18.76 -22.00
CA GLY A 274 2.19 19.34 -20.85
C GLY A 274 1.89 18.36 -19.70
N GLY A 275 1.88 17.04 -19.95
CA GLY A 275 1.59 16.05 -18.90
C GLY A 275 2.56 16.14 -17.72
N ALA A 276 3.87 16.16 -17.98
CA ALA A 276 4.88 16.26 -16.93
C ALA A 276 4.81 17.61 -16.18
N ALA A 277 4.54 18.71 -16.88
CA ALA A 277 4.39 20.03 -16.27
C ALA A 277 3.20 20.06 -15.29
N THR A 278 2.08 19.46 -15.67
CA THR A 278 0.91 19.29 -14.79
C THR A 278 1.25 18.41 -13.59
N LEU A 279 2.00 17.31 -13.76
CA LEU A 279 2.45 16.49 -12.62
C LEU A 279 3.31 17.29 -11.63
N VAL A 280 4.25 18.11 -12.10
CA VAL A 280 5.07 18.97 -11.22
C VAL A 280 4.19 19.97 -10.45
N MET A 281 3.21 20.59 -11.10
CA MET A 281 2.25 21.45 -10.40
C MET A 281 1.46 20.68 -9.34
N LEU A 282 1.00 19.47 -9.67
CA LEU A 282 0.28 18.60 -8.73
C LEU A 282 1.15 18.15 -7.56
N VAL A 283 2.48 18.05 -7.71
CA VAL A 283 3.40 17.77 -6.59
C VAL A 283 3.31 18.87 -5.54
N GLY A 284 3.41 20.13 -5.93
CA GLY A 284 3.33 21.24 -4.99
C GLY A 284 1.94 21.42 -4.37
N PHE A 285 0.88 21.21 -5.16
CA PHE A 285 -0.49 21.17 -4.64
C PHE A 285 -0.67 20.04 -3.61
N SER A 286 -0.15 18.85 -3.89
CA SER A 286 -0.17 17.71 -2.95
C SER A 286 0.62 17.99 -1.68
N LEU A 287 1.76 18.69 -1.79
CA LEU A 287 2.59 19.05 -0.65
C LEU A 287 1.87 20.02 0.29
N ALA A 288 1.23 21.06 -0.27
CA ALA A 288 0.42 22.01 0.47
C ALA A 288 -0.78 21.33 1.14
N ARG A 289 -1.41 20.39 0.44
CA ARG A 289 -2.60 19.68 0.94
C ARG A 289 -2.29 18.69 2.05
N PHE A 290 -1.24 17.87 1.90
CA PHE A 290 -1.02 16.70 2.76
C PHE A 290 0.19 16.79 3.70
N GLN A 291 1.15 17.67 3.43
CA GLN A 291 2.41 17.75 4.20
C GLN A 291 2.65 19.12 4.83
N ARG A 292 1.78 20.12 4.63
CA ARG A 292 1.98 21.49 5.16
C ARG A 292 2.14 21.51 6.68
N GLN A 293 1.31 20.76 7.42
CA GLN A 293 1.35 20.78 8.88
C GLN A 293 2.72 20.31 9.39
N ARG A 294 3.30 19.29 8.75
CA ARG A 294 4.63 18.75 9.09
C ARG A 294 5.74 19.72 8.74
N LEU A 295 5.67 20.33 7.56
CA LEU A 295 6.61 21.37 7.15
C LEU A 295 6.59 22.56 8.12
N PHE A 296 5.40 23.01 8.52
CA PHE A 296 5.25 24.13 9.46
C PHE A 296 5.62 23.75 10.90
N ALA A 297 5.48 22.47 11.28
CA ALA A 297 5.97 21.95 12.55
C ALA A 297 7.49 21.72 12.57
N GLY A 298 8.14 21.69 11.40
CA GLY A 298 9.57 21.36 11.27
C GLY A 298 9.87 19.86 11.35
N ASP A 299 8.88 19.00 11.15
CA ASP A 299 9.05 17.54 11.10
C ASP A 299 9.58 17.11 9.72
N THR A 300 10.87 17.38 9.48
CA THR A 300 11.55 17.12 8.20
C THR A 300 11.61 15.63 7.88
N LEU A 301 11.81 14.78 8.89
CA LEU A 301 11.93 13.34 8.71
C LEU A 301 10.63 12.72 8.20
N ALA A 302 9.48 13.15 8.71
CA ALA A 302 8.19 12.66 8.24
C ALA A 302 7.90 13.06 6.78
N VAL A 303 8.38 14.21 6.33
CA VAL A 303 8.25 14.67 4.93
C VAL A 303 9.20 13.92 3.99
N LEU A 304 10.40 13.57 4.46
CA LEU A 304 11.38 12.82 3.67
C LEU A 304 11.04 11.33 3.54
N ARG A 305 10.21 10.77 4.43
CA ARG A 305 9.89 9.34 4.41
C ARG A 305 9.14 8.88 3.13
N PRO A 306 8.08 9.55 2.64
CA PRO A 306 7.47 9.23 1.35
C PRO A 306 8.45 9.37 0.18
N LEU A 307 9.32 10.39 0.22
CA LEU A 307 10.37 10.56 -0.79
C LEU A 307 11.33 9.36 -0.80
N ALA A 308 11.79 8.93 0.37
CA ALA A 308 12.68 7.77 0.49
C ALA A 308 12.02 6.48 -0.04
N ALA A 309 10.71 6.29 0.19
CA ALA A 309 9.97 5.15 -0.36
C ALA A 309 9.90 5.19 -1.90
N ASN A 310 9.70 6.37 -2.49
CA ASN A 310 9.74 6.54 -3.94
C ASN A 310 11.14 6.29 -4.51
N LEU A 311 12.17 6.84 -3.87
CA LEU A 311 13.57 6.65 -4.28
C LEU A 311 14.04 5.19 -4.13
N ALA A 312 13.49 4.44 -3.17
CA ALA A 312 13.77 3.01 -3.04
C ALA A 312 13.29 2.19 -4.26
N LEU A 313 12.25 2.65 -4.96
CA LEU A 313 11.80 2.03 -6.21
C LEU A 313 12.64 2.49 -7.42
N TYR A 314 13.14 3.73 -7.37
CA TYR A 314 14.03 4.28 -8.40
C TYR A 314 15.43 3.66 -8.39
N ALA A 315 16.01 3.41 -7.21
CA ALA A 315 17.39 2.95 -7.08
C ALA A 315 17.70 1.62 -7.81
N PRO A 316 16.85 0.57 -7.77
CA PRO A 316 17.04 -0.64 -8.57
C PRO A 316 17.05 -0.39 -10.08
N ILE A 317 16.30 0.61 -10.56
CA ILE A 317 16.29 0.98 -11.98
C ILE A 317 17.64 1.59 -12.36
N VAL A 318 18.15 2.54 -11.56
CA VAL A 318 19.48 3.13 -11.77
C VAL A 318 20.57 2.06 -11.72
N ALA A 319 20.49 1.12 -10.79
CA ALA A 319 21.42 0.00 -10.69
C ALA A 319 21.35 -0.90 -11.95
N GLY A 320 20.15 -1.23 -12.42
CA GLY A 320 19.95 -2.02 -13.65
C GLY A 320 20.56 -1.36 -14.88
N PHE A 321 20.35 -0.05 -15.07
CA PHE A 321 20.98 0.70 -16.15
C PHE A 321 22.50 0.79 -16.01
N SER A 322 23.00 0.95 -14.78
CA SER A 322 24.44 0.99 -14.51
C SER A 322 25.11 -0.35 -14.89
N LEU A 323 24.47 -1.47 -14.53
CA LEU A 323 24.92 -2.80 -14.91
C LEU A 323 24.87 -3.02 -16.43
N ALA A 324 23.77 -2.61 -17.08
CA ALA A 324 23.60 -2.76 -18.52
C ALA A 324 24.61 -1.94 -19.34
N ARG A 325 25.05 -0.78 -18.83
CA ARG A 325 26.05 0.09 -19.49
C ARG A 325 27.49 -0.21 -19.08
N GLY A 326 27.70 -1.01 -18.04
CA GLY A 326 29.04 -1.28 -17.49
C GLY A 326 29.68 -0.08 -16.77
N GLU A 327 28.89 0.94 -16.42
CA GLU A 327 29.37 2.13 -15.69
C GLU A 327 28.36 2.55 -14.61
N VAL A 328 28.84 3.10 -13.50
CA VAL A 328 27.95 3.64 -12.46
C VAL A 328 27.45 5.02 -12.87
N LEU A 329 26.14 5.17 -12.97
CA LEU A 329 25.47 6.44 -13.31
C LEU A 329 25.44 7.38 -12.08
N TRP A 330 26.62 7.82 -11.62
CA TRP A 330 26.77 8.68 -10.43
C TRP A 330 25.86 9.91 -10.39
N PRO A 331 25.65 10.66 -11.49
CA PRO A 331 24.75 11.81 -11.48
C PRO A 331 23.32 11.42 -11.07
N SER A 332 22.85 10.26 -11.53
CA SER A 332 21.51 9.77 -11.20
C SER A 332 21.42 9.12 -9.81
N VAL A 333 22.53 8.57 -9.30
CA VAL A 333 22.64 8.11 -7.91
C VAL A 333 22.52 9.29 -6.94
N PHE A 334 23.19 10.41 -7.24
CA PHE A 334 23.15 11.62 -6.43
C PHE A 334 21.98 12.56 -6.75
N LEU A 335 21.11 12.20 -7.71
CA LEU A 335 19.96 13.00 -8.13
C LEU A 335 20.35 14.40 -8.64
N VAL A 336 21.44 14.48 -9.41
CA VAL A 336 22.00 15.71 -10.00
C VAL A 336 22.19 15.61 -11.52
N GLY A 337 21.68 14.56 -12.16
CA GLY A 337 21.79 14.35 -13.61
C GLY A 337 21.14 15.47 -14.42
N ASN A 338 20.04 16.04 -13.94
CA ASN A 338 19.34 17.15 -14.57
C ASN A 338 20.05 18.52 -14.44
N LEU A 339 21.19 18.62 -13.74
CA LEU A 339 21.94 19.87 -13.55
C LEU A 339 23.05 20.09 -14.60
N GLY A 340 23.28 19.10 -15.46
CA GLY A 340 24.25 19.22 -16.57
C GLY A 340 25.71 19.19 -16.15
N PHE A 341 26.03 18.67 -14.96
CA PHE A 341 27.41 18.53 -14.48
C PHE A 341 28.22 17.45 -15.22
N THR A 342 27.55 16.56 -15.94
CA THR A 342 28.17 15.45 -16.67
C THR A 342 27.60 15.33 -18.07
N ALA A 343 28.40 14.78 -18.99
CA ALA A 343 27.94 14.56 -20.35
C ALA A 343 26.72 13.61 -20.40
N PRO A 344 25.79 13.79 -21.37
CA PRO A 344 24.60 12.96 -21.58
C PRO A 344 24.79 11.42 -21.56
N PRO A 345 25.94 10.85 -21.98
CA PRO A 345 26.16 9.39 -21.93
C PRO A 345 26.15 8.82 -20.50
N HIS A 346 26.58 9.61 -19.50
CA HIS A 346 26.82 9.14 -18.12
C HIS A 346 25.65 9.37 -17.18
N MET A 347 24.50 9.78 -17.72
CA MET A 347 23.27 9.97 -16.95
C MET A 347 22.20 8.96 -17.37
N MET A 348 21.25 8.73 -16.47
CA MET A 348 20.00 8.06 -16.86
C MET A 348 19.41 8.77 -18.07
N PRO A 349 18.71 8.04 -18.96
CA PRO A 349 17.99 8.69 -20.06
C PRO A 349 17.19 9.87 -19.52
N TYR A 350 17.24 11.03 -20.20
CA TYR A 350 16.63 12.27 -19.73
C TYR A 350 15.19 12.06 -19.26
N LEU A 351 14.48 11.08 -19.80
CA LEU A 351 13.16 10.64 -19.34
C LEU A 351 13.01 10.40 -17.82
N TYR A 352 14.06 10.31 -17.02
CA TYR A 352 13.97 10.21 -15.54
C TYR A 352 14.15 11.54 -14.79
N TRP A 353 14.33 12.65 -15.51
CA TRP A 353 14.54 13.99 -14.94
C TRP A 353 13.49 14.38 -13.89
N PHE A 354 12.24 13.93 -14.06
CA PHE A 354 11.15 14.24 -13.13
C PHE A 354 11.41 13.67 -11.74
N VAL A 355 12.05 12.49 -11.62
CA VAL A 355 12.35 11.88 -10.31
C VAL A 355 13.36 12.74 -9.56
N GLU A 356 14.40 13.20 -10.26
CA GLU A 356 15.41 14.09 -9.71
C GLU A 356 14.80 15.46 -9.35
N ALA A 357 14.04 16.07 -10.26
CA ALA A 357 13.35 17.34 -10.02
C ALA A 357 12.32 17.23 -8.87
N TYR A 358 11.60 16.11 -8.76
CA TYR A 358 10.69 15.82 -7.65
C TYR A 358 11.45 15.76 -6.32
N ALA A 359 12.52 14.96 -6.25
CA ALA A 359 13.33 14.84 -5.04
C ALA A 359 13.94 16.18 -4.62
N GLN A 360 14.52 16.90 -5.58
CA GLN A 360 15.08 18.24 -5.38
C GLN A 360 14.02 19.24 -4.91
N THR A 361 12.81 19.19 -5.46
CA THR A 361 11.68 20.03 -5.02
C THR A 361 11.35 19.77 -3.56
N ILE A 362 11.20 18.50 -3.16
CA ILE A 362 10.91 18.13 -1.76
C ILE A 362 12.06 18.56 -0.83
N LEU A 363 13.31 18.34 -1.22
CA LEU A 363 14.48 18.76 -0.46
C LEU A 363 14.52 20.28 -0.29
N LEU A 364 14.23 21.05 -1.35
CA LEU A 364 14.20 22.50 -1.29
C LEU A 364 13.12 23.01 -0.34
N TRP A 365 11.94 22.39 -0.32
CA TRP A 365 10.90 22.70 0.67
C TRP A 365 11.33 22.36 2.10
N VAL A 366 11.98 21.21 2.30
CA VAL A 366 12.53 20.82 3.61
C VAL A 366 13.61 21.79 4.08
N ILE A 367 14.52 22.23 3.20
CA ILE A 367 15.55 23.23 3.49
C ILE A 367 14.89 24.57 3.85
N LEU A 368 13.95 25.05 3.03
CA LEU A 368 13.24 26.30 3.28
C LEU A 368 12.54 26.29 4.64
N PHE A 369 11.84 25.20 4.97
CA PHE A 369 11.13 25.05 6.22
C PHE A 369 11.98 24.55 7.39
N SER A 370 13.27 24.23 7.19
CA SER A 370 14.20 24.01 8.30
C SER A 370 14.47 25.33 9.05
N ILE A 371 14.32 26.47 8.37
CA ILE A 371 14.51 27.82 8.92
C ILE A 371 13.29 28.21 9.77
N PRO A 372 13.44 28.45 11.10
CA PRO A 372 12.32 28.77 11.98
C PRO A 372 11.53 30.01 11.55
N GLN A 373 12.21 31.05 11.05
CA GLN A 373 11.57 32.28 10.57
C GLN A 373 10.67 32.01 9.36
N ALA A 374 11.13 31.20 8.41
CA ALA A 374 10.34 30.83 7.24
C ALA A 374 9.07 30.07 7.65
N ARG A 375 9.17 29.15 8.63
CA ARG A 375 7.99 28.45 9.19
C ARG A 375 6.99 29.43 9.83
N ARG A 376 7.45 30.37 10.66
CA ARG A 376 6.58 31.36 11.31
C ARG A 376 5.84 32.21 10.29
N ILE A 377 6.55 32.72 9.28
CA ILE A 377 5.95 33.55 8.22
C ILE A 377 4.94 32.73 7.41
N ALA A 378 5.29 31.51 7.01
CA ALA A 378 4.38 30.67 6.23
C ALA A 378 3.16 30.20 7.03
N HIS A 379 3.29 30.00 8.34
CA HIS A 379 2.16 29.69 9.21
C HIS A 379 1.20 30.88 9.33
N ALA A 380 1.74 32.11 9.44
CA ALA A 380 0.92 33.32 9.55
C ALA A 380 0.29 33.74 8.21
N MET A 381 1.04 33.64 7.11
CA MET A 381 0.66 34.12 5.79
C MET A 381 1.06 33.12 4.69
N PRO A 382 0.39 31.96 4.58
CA PRO A 382 0.81 30.88 3.69
C PRO A 382 0.73 31.24 2.21
N LEU A 383 -0.30 31.98 1.78
CA LEU A 383 -0.44 32.40 0.39
C LEU A 383 0.61 33.46 0.02
N VAL A 384 0.84 34.46 0.87
CA VAL A 384 1.79 35.55 0.60
C VAL A 384 3.22 35.03 0.53
N SER A 385 3.61 34.18 1.48
CA SER A 385 4.91 33.50 1.45
C SER A 385 5.06 32.62 0.21
N GLY A 386 4.02 31.88 -0.19
CA GLY A 386 4.00 31.12 -1.43
C GLY A 386 4.21 31.99 -2.68
N ILE A 387 3.52 33.14 -2.78
CA ILE A 387 3.68 34.09 -3.89
C ILE A 387 5.10 34.66 -3.93
N PHE A 388 5.70 34.96 -2.77
CA PHE A 388 7.09 35.41 -2.70
C PHE A 388 8.06 34.34 -3.22
N VAL A 389 7.90 33.08 -2.79
CA VAL A 389 8.70 31.95 -3.30
C VAL A 389 8.45 31.73 -4.81
N LEU A 390 7.22 31.95 -5.29
CA LEU A 390 6.89 31.85 -6.72
C LEU A 390 7.63 32.90 -7.53
N ALA A 391 7.68 34.15 -7.06
CA ALA A 391 8.43 35.21 -7.70
C ALA A 391 9.93 34.87 -7.79
N ILE A 392 10.52 34.34 -6.72
CA ILE A 392 11.91 33.86 -6.71
C ILE A 392 12.10 32.70 -7.69
N ALA A 393 11.20 31.73 -7.72
CA ALA A 393 11.29 30.58 -8.62
C ALA A 393 11.18 30.98 -10.09
N VAL A 394 10.29 31.93 -10.42
CA VAL A 394 10.18 32.50 -11.76
C VAL A 394 11.43 33.30 -12.13
N ALA A 395 11.96 34.11 -11.21
CA ALA A 395 13.22 34.82 -11.45
C ALA A 395 14.38 33.84 -11.69
N ALA A 396 14.48 32.77 -10.90
CA ALA A 396 15.51 31.75 -11.04
C ALA A 396 15.48 31.09 -12.43
N LYS A 397 14.29 30.84 -13.00
CA LYS A 397 14.14 30.34 -14.38
C LYS A 397 14.84 31.22 -15.40
N PHE A 398 14.75 32.54 -15.27
CA PHE A 398 15.33 33.49 -16.23
C PHE A 398 16.79 33.85 -15.92
N LEU A 399 17.17 33.88 -14.65
CA LEU A 399 18.51 34.27 -14.21
C LEU A 399 19.51 33.13 -14.31
N THR A 400 19.10 31.88 -14.07
CA THR A 400 20.03 30.73 -14.08
C THR A 400 20.72 30.56 -15.45
N PRO A 401 20.01 30.61 -16.59
CA PRO A 401 20.66 30.47 -17.90
C PRO A 401 21.68 31.58 -18.22
N LEU A 402 21.66 32.73 -17.52
CA LEU A 402 22.63 33.80 -17.72
C LEU A 402 24.00 33.48 -17.13
N VAL A 403 24.05 32.62 -16.10
CA VAL A 403 25.27 32.24 -15.39
C VAL A 403 25.65 30.78 -15.56
N TRP A 404 24.67 29.92 -15.88
CA TRP A 404 24.82 28.47 -16.02
C TRP A 404 23.93 27.96 -17.16
N TYR A 405 24.40 28.12 -18.40
CA TYR A 405 23.72 27.65 -19.59
C TYR A 405 24.19 26.24 -19.97
N ILE A 406 23.30 25.25 -19.96
CA ILE A 406 23.61 23.86 -20.31
C ILE A 406 22.93 23.37 -21.60
N GLY A 407 22.40 24.27 -22.42
CA GLY A 407 21.79 23.94 -23.72
C GLY A 407 20.41 23.29 -23.62
N GLY A 408 20.10 22.35 -24.53
CA GLY A 408 18.78 21.70 -24.61
C GLY A 408 18.28 21.05 -23.30
N PRO A 409 19.12 20.36 -22.51
CA PRO A 409 18.74 19.78 -21.21
C PRO A 409 18.23 20.78 -20.16
N GLN A 410 18.48 22.08 -20.33
CA GLN A 410 18.09 23.14 -19.40
C GLN A 410 16.62 23.05 -18.99
N ILE A 411 15.73 22.68 -19.92
CA ILE A 411 14.27 22.59 -19.71
C ILE A 411 13.85 21.55 -18.66
N PHE A 412 14.77 20.67 -18.24
CA PHE A 412 14.55 19.61 -17.25
C PHE A 412 15.18 19.92 -15.88
N THR A 413 15.86 21.06 -15.76
CA THR A 413 16.51 21.49 -14.51
C THR A 413 15.48 21.96 -13.49
N LEU A 414 15.86 21.94 -12.21
CA LEU A 414 14.99 22.44 -11.14
C LEU A 414 14.55 23.91 -11.35
N PRO A 415 15.42 24.89 -11.70
CA PRO A 415 14.99 26.26 -11.96
C PRO A 415 13.92 26.37 -13.07
N ASP A 416 13.97 25.50 -14.07
CA ASP A 416 13.04 25.50 -15.20
C ASP A 416 11.68 24.82 -14.93
N VAL A 417 11.51 24.17 -13.77
CA VAL A 417 10.25 23.48 -13.42
C VAL A 417 9.72 23.82 -12.03
N PHE A 418 10.57 24.28 -11.10
CA PHE A 418 10.20 24.49 -9.69
C PHE A 418 9.05 25.49 -9.52
N TYR A 419 9.00 26.54 -10.35
CA TYR A 419 7.89 27.52 -10.31
C TYR A 419 6.51 26.87 -10.54
N LEU A 420 6.42 25.75 -11.28
CA LEU A 420 5.16 25.02 -11.45
C LEU A 420 4.72 24.36 -10.14
N ALA A 421 5.66 23.76 -9.40
CA ALA A 421 5.37 23.20 -8.09
C ALA A 421 4.95 24.30 -7.11
N VAL A 422 5.63 25.44 -7.10
CA VAL A 422 5.25 26.57 -6.23
C VAL A 422 3.88 27.15 -6.62
N LEU A 423 3.56 27.22 -7.93
CA LEU A 423 2.22 27.57 -8.39
C LEU A 423 1.17 26.63 -7.78
N GLY A 424 1.39 25.32 -7.87
CA GLY A 424 0.50 24.33 -7.26
C GLY A 424 0.31 24.51 -5.76
N TRP A 425 1.38 24.84 -5.03
CA TRP A 425 1.31 25.18 -3.60
C TRP A 425 0.42 26.39 -3.35
N CYS A 426 0.58 27.47 -4.13
CA CYS A 426 -0.24 28.68 -4.01
C CYS A 426 -1.72 28.43 -4.32
N LEU A 427 -2.03 27.63 -5.34
CA LEU A 427 -3.40 27.33 -5.73
C LEU A 427 -4.23 26.71 -4.59
N TYR A 428 -3.58 25.95 -3.70
CA TYR A 428 -4.23 25.31 -2.56
C TYR A 428 -4.78 26.33 -1.53
N PHE A 429 -4.09 27.44 -1.30
CA PHE A 429 -4.44 28.42 -0.26
C PHE A 429 -5.48 29.48 -0.73
N LEU A 430 -6.11 29.28 -1.89
CA LEU A 430 -7.12 30.18 -2.43
C LEU A 430 -8.51 29.81 -1.90
N ASP A 431 -8.85 30.39 -0.75
CA ASP A 431 -10.08 30.19 0.01
C ASP A 431 -11.30 30.95 -0.55
N THR A 432 -11.11 32.11 -1.19
CA THR A 432 -12.22 32.93 -1.70
C THR A 432 -12.35 32.92 -3.22
N PRO A 433 -13.57 33.03 -3.78
CA PRO A 433 -13.78 33.04 -5.24
C PRO A 433 -13.09 34.22 -5.93
N LEU A 434 -12.97 35.38 -5.27
CA LEU A 434 -12.24 36.52 -5.80
C LEU A 434 -10.74 36.19 -5.94
N LYS A 435 -10.11 35.68 -4.88
CA LYS A 435 -8.70 35.25 -4.91
C LYS A 435 -8.46 34.21 -6.00
N ARG A 436 -9.36 33.23 -6.16
CA ARG A 436 -9.30 32.20 -7.22
C ARG A 436 -9.35 32.82 -8.62
N LYS A 437 -10.31 33.72 -8.89
CA LYS A 437 -10.44 34.40 -10.19
C LYS A 437 -9.23 35.27 -10.51
N THR A 438 -8.76 36.07 -9.55
CA THR A 438 -7.60 36.94 -9.73
C THR A 438 -6.32 36.12 -9.98
N CYS A 439 -6.07 35.09 -9.16
CA CYS A 439 -4.91 34.22 -9.34
C CYS A 439 -4.97 33.48 -10.68
N PHE A 440 -6.14 33.00 -11.10
CA PHE A 440 -6.32 32.37 -12.40
C PHE A 440 -6.01 33.33 -13.55
N ALA A 441 -6.51 34.58 -13.49
CA ALA A 441 -6.22 35.59 -14.51
C ALA A 441 -4.70 35.88 -14.62
N VAL A 442 -4.01 36.02 -13.48
CA VAL A 442 -2.55 36.19 -13.44
C VAL A 442 -1.84 34.96 -14.01
N THR A 443 -2.28 33.75 -13.63
CA THR A 443 -1.73 32.49 -14.14
C THR A 443 -1.92 32.37 -15.65
N ALA A 444 -3.07 32.79 -16.18
CA ALA A 444 -3.34 32.81 -17.61
C ALA A 444 -2.37 33.73 -18.35
N ILE A 445 -2.18 34.96 -17.87
CA ILE A 445 -1.22 35.92 -18.46
C ILE A 445 0.20 35.33 -18.44
N LEU A 446 0.64 34.78 -17.31
CA LEU A 446 1.95 34.16 -17.18
C LEU A 446 2.11 32.94 -18.12
N CYS A 447 1.10 32.09 -18.25
CA CYS A 447 1.12 30.95 -19.16
C CYS A 447 1.22 31.39 -20.62
N LEU A 448 0.49 32.42 -21.03
CA LEU A 448 0.58 32.99 -22.38
C LEU A 448 1.97 33.59 -22.65
N MET A 449 2.50 34.35 -21.70
CA MET A 449 3.84 34.95 -21.80
C MET A 449 4.93 33.88 -21.88
N LEU A 450 4.88 32.85 -21.04
CA LEU A 450 5.85 31.75 -21.04
C LEU A 450 5.70 30.85 -22.28
N ALA A 451 4.49 30.67 -22.82
CA ALA A 451 4.26 29.97 -24.06
C ALA A 451 4.98 30.66 -25.23
N TRP A 452 4.81 31.98 -25.32
CA TRP A 452 5.50 32.82 -26.30
C TRP A 452 7.01 32.78 -26.12
N TRP A 453 7.49 32.99 -24.89
CA TRP A 453 8.93 33.01 -24.58
C TRP A 453 9.62 31.66 -24.80
N GLY A 454 8.91 30.55 -24.60
CA GLY A 454 9.42 29.18 -24.79
C GLY A 454 9.68 28.79 -26.24
N GLY A 455 10.01 29.74 -27.11
CA GLY A 455 10.27 29.56 -28.53
C GLY A 455 9.05 29.68 -29.43
N ASN A 456 7.90 30.14 -28.88
CA ASN A 456 6.64 30.38 -29.60
C ASN A 456 6.25 29.26 -30.60
N TRP A 457 6.41 28.00 -30.19
CA TRP A 457 6.10 26.83 -31.01
C TRP A 457 5.00 26.00 -30.36
N THR A 458 4.39 25.11 -31.13
CA THR A 458 3.18 24.36 -30.75
C THR A 458 3.30 23.65 -29.40
N GLY A 459 4.41 22.96 -29.11
CA GLY A 459 4.56 22.24 -27.85
C GLY A 459 4.68 23.14 -26.62
N SER A 460 5.25 24.35 -26.75
CA SER A 460 5.25 25.34 -25.67
C SER A 460 3.82 25.79 -25.35
N TRP A 461 3.05 26.13 -26.39
CA TRP A 461 1.63 26.46 -26.24
C TRP A 461 0.82 25.32 -25.62
N VAL A 462 0.99 24.10 -26.12
CA VAL A 462 0.33 22.90 -25.57
C VAL A 462 0.68 22.70 -24.10
N LYS A 463 1.97 22.84 -23.71
CA LYS A 463 2.42 22.72 -22.32
C LYS A 463 1.67 23.69 -21.40
N PHE A 464 1.70 24.98 -21.73
CA PHE A 464 1.15 26.02 -20.85
C PHE A 464 -0.37 26.07 -20.86
N MET A 465 -1.04 25.73 -21.98
CA MET A 465 -2.50 25.61 -22.00
C MET A 465 -2.99 24.40 -21.19
N LEU A 466 -2.24 23.28 -21.18
CA LEU A 466 -2.56 22.15 -20.30
C LEU A 466 -2.37 22.49 -18.82
N VAL A 467 -1.30 23.20 -18.47
CA VAL A 467 -1.10 23.71 -17.10
C VAL A 467 -2.23 24.66 -16.68
N LEU A 468 -2.62 25.59 -17.57
CA LEU A 468 -3.73 26.52 -17.32
C LEU A 468 -5.06 25.79 -17.14
N GLY A 469 -5.35 24.80 -17.99
CA GLY A 469 -6.54 23.95 -17.86
C GLY A 469 -6.56 23.15 -16.56
N ALA A 470 -5.42 22.60 -16.16
CA ALA A 470 -5.30 21.91 -14.87
C ALA A 470 -5.50 22.86 -13.69
N ALA A 471 -4.95 24.09 -13.75
CA ALA A 471 -5.18 25.11 -12.73
C ALA A 471 -6.66 25.53 -12.65
N TYR A 472 -7.34 25.68 -13.79
CA TYR A 472 -8.78 25.95 -13.84
C TYR A 472 -9.58 24.86 -13.13
N VAL A 473 -9.31 23.60 -13.46
CA VAL A 473 -10.00 22.45 -12.86
C VAL A 473 -9.77 22.42 -11.34
N LEU A 474 -8.53 22.61 -10.86
CA LEU A 474 -8.25 22.64 -9.42
C LEU A 474 -8.98 23.77 -8.68
N LEU A 475 -9.12 24.95 -9.29
CA LEU A 475 -9.71 26.12 -8.64
C LEU A 475 -11.24 26.13 -8.67
N PHE A 476 -11.83 25.70 -9.78
CA PHE A 476 -13.26 25.89 -10.06
C PHE A 476 -14.06 24.58 -10.11
N ILE A 477 -13.40 23.44 -10.25
CA ILE A 477 -14.04 22.12 -10.33
C ILE A 477 -13.36 21.15 -9.35
N PRO A 478 -13.45 21.39 -8.02
CA PRO A 478 -12.72 20.58 -7.04
C PRO A 478 -13.13 19.09 -7.08
N ARG A 479 -14.38 18.81 -7.46
CA ARG A 479 -14.93 17.45 -7.60
C ARG A 479 -15.64 17.27 -8.93
N ILE A 480 -15.41 16.12 -9.56
CA ILE A 480 -16.01 15.77 -10.85
C ILE A 480 -16.92 14.56 -10.66
N PRO A 481 -18.23 14.65 -10.95
CA PRO A 481 -19.13 13.51 -10.93
C PRO A 481 -18.75 12.53 -12.05
N LEU A 482 -18.50 11.28 -11.69
CA LEU A 482 -18.11 10.23 -12.64
C LEU A 482 -18.93 8.94 -12.44
N PRO A 483 -19.27 8.24 -13.52
CA PRO A 483 -19.90 6.93 -13.43
C PRO A 483 -18.93 5.91 -12.82
N GLY A 484 -19.45 4.93 -12.08
CA GLY A 484 -18.64 3.98 -11.32
C GLY A 484 -17.64 3.16 -12.16
N TRP A 485 -17.92 2.90 -13.44
CA TRP A 485 -16.98 2.22 -14.35
C TRP A 485 -15.77 3.11 -14.69
N ALA A 486 -15.97 4.41 -14.91
CA ALA A 486 -14.89 5.35 -15.20
C ALA A 486 -13.99 5.52 -13.97
N ALA A 487 -14.59 5.60 -12.78
CA ALA A 487 -13.86 5.61 -11.51
C ALA A 487 -12.93 4.38 -11.36
N ARG A 488 -13.43 3.18 -11.71
CA ARG A 488 -12.64 1.93 -11.65
C ARG A 488 -11.44 1.93 -12.61
N LEU A 489 -11.48 2.69 -13.70
CA LEU A 489 -10.37 2.82 -14.64
C LEU A 489 -9.39 3.92 -14.24
N ILE A 490 -9.89 5.09 -13.84
CA ILE A 490 -9.07 6.28 -13.58
C ILE A 490 -8.25 6.13 -12.29
N LEU A 491 -8.85 5.59 -11.23
CA LEU A 491 -8.23 5.60 -9.89
C LEU A 491 -6.98 4.72 -9.79
N PRO A 492 -6.94 3.50 -10.37
CA PRO A 492 -5.70 2.71 -10.43
C PRO A 492 -4.58 3.44 -11.17
N VAL A 493 -4.88 4.11 -12.29
CA VAL A 493 -3.89 4.89 -13.07
C VAL A 493 -3.38 6.09 -12.26
N SER A 494 -4.27 6.78 -11.55
CA SER A 494 -3.90 7.89 -10.66
C SER A 494 -3.01 7.45 -9.51
N ALA A 495 -3.34 6.31 -8.86
CA ALA A 495 -2.54 5.75 -7.78
C ALA A 495 -1.17 5.25 -8.27
N ALA A 496 -1.14 4.55 -9.41
CA ALA A 496 0.08 4.01 -9.99
C ALA A 496 0.88 5.03 -10.80
N SER A 497 0.57 6.33 -10.74
CA SER A 497 1.15 7.32 -11.66
C SER A 497 2.68 7.38 -11.59
N TYR A 498 3.27 7.20 -10.39
CA TYR A 498 4.72 7.14 -10.21
C TYR A 498 5.33 5.87 -10.80
N HIS A 499 4.68 4.72 -10.60
CA HIS A 499 5.10 3.44 -11.19
C HIS A 499 5.00 3.46 -12.71
N ILE A 500 3.89 3.96 -13.26
CA ILE A 500 3.72 4.15 -14.70
C ILE A 500 4.83 5.06 -15.23
N TYR A 501 5.11 6.17 -14.55
CA TYR A 501 6.22 7.05 -14.95
C TYR A 501 7.55 6.31 -15.03
N LEU A 502 7.89 5.50 -14.03
CA LEU A 502 9.18 4.80 -14.01
C LEU A 502 9.32 3.69 -15.07
N PHE A 503 8.23 2.99 -15.39
CA PHE A 503 8.26 1.76 -16.18
C PHE A 503 7.70 1.90 -17.60
N HIS A 504 7.04 3.02 -17.95
CA HIS A 504 6.37 3.16 -19.25
C HIS A 504 7.29 3.09 -20.47
N ARG A 505 8.60 3.25 -20.31
CA ARG A 505 9.60 3.11 -21.38
C ARG A 505 10.47 1.86 -21.23
N VAL A 506 10.74 1.42 -20.00
CA VAL A 506 11.65 0.29 -19.71
C VAL A 506 11.20 -0.98 -20.41
N PHE A 507 9.95 -1.39 -20.22
CA PHE A 507 9.45 -2.65 -20.79
C PHE A 507 9.17 -2.53 -22.29
N PRO A 508 8.53 -1.47 -22.81
CA PRO A 508 8.34 -1.32 -24.26
C PRO A 508 9.66 -1.30 -25.04
N ASP A 509 10.67 -0.56 -24.58
CA ASP A 509 11.97 -0.47 -25.25
C ASP A 509 12.73 -1.81 -25.24
N TRP A 510 12.48 -2.66 -24.25
CA TRP A 510 13.07 -3.98 -24.17
C TRP A 510 12.32 -5.04 -24.99
N LEU A 511 10.97 -5.02 -24.96
CA LEU A 511 10.12 -6.06 -25.52
C LEU A 511 9.80 -5.86 -27.00
N LEU A 512 9.47 -4.64 -27.43
CA LEU A 512 9.03 -4.39 -28.82
C LEU A 512 10.11 -4.73 -29.87
N PRO A 513 11.40 -4.41 -29.68
CA PRO A 513 12.43 -4.79 -30.63
C PRO A 513 12.59 -6.31 -30.77
N GLN A 514 12.36 -7.08 -29.69
CA GLN A 514 12.41 -8.55 -29.74
C GLN A 514 11.25 -9.15 -30.54
N LEU A 515 10.13 -8.43 -30.63
CA LEU A 515 8.97 -8.80 -31.43
C LEU A 515 9.06 -8.30 -32.88
N GLY A 516 10.16 -7.64 -33.26
CA GLY A 516 10.33 -7.03 -34.57
C GLY A 516 9.41 -5.82 -34.82
N LEU A 517 8.85 -5.23 -33.77
CA LEU A 517 7.97 -4.07 -33.83
C LEU A 517 8.78 -2.78 -33.60
N GLY A 518 8.60 -1.79 -34.47
CA GLY A 518 9.30 -0.50 -34.42
C GLY A 518 8.54 0.53 -33.58
N THR A 519 8.78 1.83 -33.77
CA THR A 519 7.93 2.91 -33.20
C THR A 519 7.28 3.76 -34.30
N GLN A 520 7.33 3.28 -35.55
CA GLN A 520 6.96 4.07 -36.73
C GLN A 520 5.49 3.84 -37.12
N GLN A 521 4.89 2.70 -36.73
CA GLN A 521 3.49 2.40 -37.06
C GLN A 521 2.54 2.72 -35.88
N PRO A 522 1.29 3.14 -36.15
CA PRO A 522 0.29 3.39 -35.10
C PRO A 522 0.04 2.18 -34.20
N ALA A 523 0.12 0.96 -34.76
CA ALA A 523 -0.01 -0.28 -34.00
C ALA A 523 1.12 -0.45 -32.98
N ASP A 524 2.35 -0.11 -33.38
CA ASP A 524 3.50 -0.20 -32.48
C ASP A 524 3.41 0.83 -31.35
N ALA A 525 2.97 2.05 -31.67
CA ALA A 525 2.73 3.09 -30.67
C ALA A 525 1.65 2.67 -29.66
N ALA A 526 0.56 2.07 -30.13
CA ALA A 526 -0.49 1.52 -29.28
C ALA A 526 0.06 0.41 -28.37
N ALA A 527 0.87 -0.52 -28.92
CA ALA A 527 1.52 -1.57 -28.15
C ALA A 527 2.46 -0.98 -27.08
N ALA A 528 3.28 0.01 -27.42
CA ALA A 528 4.18 0.69 -26.48
C ALA A 528 3.41 1.33 -25.32
N ILE A 529 2.33 2.05 -25.62
CA ILE A 529 1.47 2.68 -24.61
C ILE A 529 0.81 1.63 -23.72
N SER A 530 0.26 0.56 -24.29
CA SER A 530 -0.41 -0.51 -23.55
C SER A 530 0.55 -1.26 -22.63
N ILE A 531 1.73 -1.65 -23.13
CA ILE A 531 2.77 -2.34 -22.34
C ILE A 531 3.30 -1.41 -21.24
N GLY A 532 3.52 -0.12 -21.56
CA GLY A 532 3.98 0.86 -20.59
C GLY A 532 2.99 1.09 -19.44
N LEU A 533 1.70 1.18 -19.75
CA LEU A 533 0.65 1.33 -18.74
C LEU A 533 0.48 0.05 -17.90
N ALA A 534 0.44 -1.11 -18.55
CA ALA A 534 0.26 -2.40 -17.90
C ALA A 534 1.42 -2.73 -16.96
N SER A 535 2.66 -2.47 -17.37
CA SER A 535 3.85 -2.70 -16.53
C SER A 535 3.85 -1.81 -15.29
N GLY A 536 3.54 -0.52 -15.42
CA GLY A 536 3.40 0.38 -14.28
C GLY A 536 2.34 -0.08 -13.27
N LEU A 537 1.17 -0.48 -13.76
CA LEU A 537 0.08 -1.01 -12.93
C LEU A 537 0.46 -2.34 -12.25
N ALA A 538 1.16 -3.23 -12.96
CA ALA A 538 1.60 -4.52 -12.43
C ALA A 538 2.64 -4.33 -11.30
N VAL A 539 3.63 -3.46 -11.49
CA VAL A 539 4.63 -3.16 -10.44
C VAL A 539 3.97 -2.51 -9.23
N PHE A 540 3.02 -1.59 -9.45
CA PHE A 540 2.24 -1.00 -8.36
C PHE A 540 1.49 -2.07 -7.55
N TRP A 541 0.82 -2.99 -8.23
CA TRP A 541 0.12 -4.10 -7.58
C TRP A 541 1.07 -5.01 -6.81
N LEU A 542 2.22 -5.38 -7.41
CA LEU A 542 3.23 -6.21 -6.76
C LEU A 542 3.80 -5.54 -5.50
N GLN A 543 4.14 -4.25 -5.58
CA GLN A 543 4.61 -3.48 -4.43
C GLN A 543 3.60 -3.49 -3.29
N LYS A 544 2.31 -3.36 -3.59
CA LYS A 544 1.24 -3.43 -2.59
C LYS A 544 1.20 -4.79 -1.89
N GLN A 545 1.33 -5.89 -2.64
CA GLN A 545 1.36 -7.25 -2.09
C GLN A 545 2.58 -7.46 -1.19
N VAL A 546 3.77 -7.01 -1.64
CA VAL A 546 5.02 -7.14 -0.87
C VAL A 546 4.96 -6.33 0.42
N PHE A 547 4.46 -5.09 0.39
CA PHE A 547 4.30 -4.30 1.62
C PHE A 547 3.29 -4.91 2.58
N GLY A 548 2.18 -5.45 2.07
CA GLY A 548 1.24 -6.23 2.89
C GLY A 548 1.93 -7.42 3.58
N TRP A 549 2.76 -8.16 2.84
CA TRP A 549 3.51 -9.30 3.36
C TRP A 549 4.63 -8.91 4.35
N LEU A 550 5.35 -7.81 4.10
CA LEU A 550 6.40 -7.30 5.00
C LEU A 550 5.82 -6.72 6.29
N ALA A 551 4.69 -6.02 6.20
CA ALA A 551 3.93 -5.55 7.36
C ALA A 551 3.52 -6.74 8.24
N TYR A 552 3.03 -7.81 7.63
CA TYR A 552 2.74 -9.08 8.29
C TYR A 552 3.97 -9.65 9.05
N ARG A 553 5.14 -9.70 8.42
CA ARG A 553 6.39 -10.19 9.06
C ARG A 553 6.90 -9.29 10.20
N ARG A 554 6.60 -7.99 10.20
CA ARG A 554 6.98 -7.08 11.30
C ARG A 554 6.04 -7.18 12.49
N GLY A 555 4.73 -7.32 12.25
CA GLY A 555 3.73 -7.56 13.29
C GLY A 555 4.03 -8.82 14.10
N SER A 556 4.38 -9.90 13.41
CA SER A 556 4.76 -11.18 14.04
C SER A 556 6.04 -11.10 14.89
N ARG A 557 7.01 -10.23 14.55
CA ARG A 557 8.22 -10.01 15.38
C ARG A 557 7.97 -9.14 16.61
N LEU A 558 7.04 -8.18 16.53
CA LEU A 558 6.67 -7.32 17.67
C LEU A 558 5.83 -8.09 18.70
N GLY A 559 4.89 -8.94 18.24
CA GLY A 559 4.16 -9.86 19.13
C GLY A 559 5.06 -10.91 19.81
N TRP A 560 6.18 -11.27 19.19
CA TRP A 560 7.19 -12.14 19.83
C TRP A 560 8.02 -11.42 20.90
N ARG A 561 8.24 -10.09 20.78
CA ARG A 561 9.01 -9.32 21.77
C ARG A 561 8.20 -8.94 23.01
N SER A 562 6.89 -8.72 22.87
CA SER A 562 6.02 -8.47 24.04
C SER A 562 5.86 -9.69 24.95
N HIS A 563 6.16 -10.90 24.47
CA HIS A 563 6.19 -12.12 25.28
C HIS A 563 7.56 -12.43 25.92
N VAL A 564 8.59 -11.60 25.70
CA VAL A 564 9.95 -11.86 26.24
C VAL A 564 10.37 -10.81 27.28
N VAL A 565 9.67 -9.69 27.42
CA VAL A 565 9.93 -8.69 28.47
C VAL A 565 8.67 -8.46 29.30
N GLY A 566 8.34 -9.44 30.13
CA GLY A 566 7.31 -9.37 31.16
C GLY A 566 7.79 -10.14 32.38
N GLY A 567 8.95 -9.75 32.91
CA GLY A 567 9.39 -10.19 34.23
C GLY A 567 8.57 -9.48 35.32
N PRO A 568 8.17 -10.19 36.38
CA PRO A 568 7.34 -9.61 37.44
C PRO A 568 8.13 -8.56 38.21
N LEU A 569 7.61 -7.33 38.27
CA LEU A 569 7.93 -6.41 39.36
C LEU A 569 7.05 -6.83 40.53
N GLU A 570 7.63 -7.63 41.41
CA GLU A 570 7.12 -7.89 42.75
C GLU A 570 7.03 -6.57 43.53
N ALA A 571 5.89 -6.37 44.19
CA ALA A 571 5.75 -5.45 45.29
C ALA A 571 6.19 -6.17 46.57
N ALA A 572 7.22 -5.65 47.25
CA ALA A 572 7.43 -5.81 48.69
C ALA A 572 8.46 -4.75 49.17
N GLU A 573 8.01 -3.94 50.14
CA GLU A 573 8.69 -2.91 50.95
C GLU A 573 9.08 -1.56 50.32
#